data_AF-A0A9E4Y1L1-F1
#
_entry.id   AF-A0A9E4Y1L1-F1
#
_cell.length_a   1.000
_cell.length_b   1.000
_cell.length_c   1.000
_cell.angle_alpha   90.00
_cell.angle_beta   90.00
_cell.angle_gamma   90.00
#
_symmetry.space_group_name_H-M   'P 1'
#
loop_
_entity.id
_entity.type
_entity.pdbx_description
1 polymer ?
#
loop_
_entity_poly.entity_id
_entity_poly.type
_entity_poly.pdbx_seq_one_letter_code
_entity_poly.pdbx_strand_id
1 'polypeptide(L)' 'MTTFKPTIARYWCVTDLECTGLDPQRHEIIQIARVVIDTVDHHIVTSLTMSQYIQPARWDQRDDEAMEV' A
#
# COMPACT_ATOMS: atom_id res chain seq x y z
N MET A 1 29.24 17.44 16.02
CA MET A 1 28.50 16.96 14.83
C MET A 1 28.21 15.49 15.00
N THR A 2 26.98 15.13 15.31
CA THR A 2 26.51 13.73 15.35
C THR A 2 26.25 13.30 13.91
N THR A 3 27.09 12.43 13.37
CA THR A 3 26.85 11.79 12.08
C THR A 3 25.65 10.86 12.22
N PHE A 4 24.52 11.21 11.60
CA PHE A 4 23.38 10.32 11.48
C PHE A 4 23.81 9.12 10.62
N LYS A 5 24.08 7.97 11.25
CA LYS A 5 24.14 6.70 10.52
C LYS A 5 22.69 6.29 10.25
N PRO A 6 22.27 6.08 8.98
CA PRO A 6 20.96 5.53 8.71
C PRO A 6 20.93 4.12 9.33
N THR A 7 20.24 3.96 10.45
CA THR A 7 19.86 2.64 10.93
C THR A 7 18.78 2.13 9.97
N ILE A 8 19.10 1.10 9.20
CA ILE A 8 18.12 0.38 8.39
C ILE A 8 17.01 -0.06 9.35
N ALA A 9 15.77 0.35 9.09
CA ALA A 9 14.62 -0.07 9.88
C ALA A 9 14.52 -1.60 9.81
N ARG A 10 14.41 -2.28 10.95
CA ARG A 10 14.30 -3.74 11.01
C ARG A 10 13.11 -4.27 10.20
N TYR A 11 12.00 -3.54 10.18
CA TYR A 11 10.80 -3.95 9.47
C TYR A 11 10.50 -2.99 8.34
N TRP A 12 10.41 -3.53 7.12
CA TRP A 12 9.93 -2.78 5.95
C TRP A 12 8.49 -3.16 5.69
N CYS A 13 7.65 -2.12 5.52
CA CYS A 13 6.24 -2.26 5.18
C CYS A 13 6.08 -1.89 3.71
N VAL A 14 5.95 -2.89 2.84
CA VAL A 14 5.66 -2.69 1.42
C VAL A 14 4.15 -2.66 1.26
N THR A 15 3.62 -1.58 0.72
CA THR A 15 2.18 -1.37 0.54
C THR A 15 1.89 -1.03 -0.90
N ASP A 16 0.79 -1.57 -1.40
CA ASP A 16 0.27 -1.34 -2.73
C ASP A 16 -1.22 -1.00 -2.63
N LEU A 17 -1.66 -0.07 -3.48
CA LEU A 17 -3.01 0.50 -3.45
C LEU A 17 -3.63 0.43 -4.85
N GLU A 18 -4.79 -0.22 -4.93
CA GLU A 18 -5.62 -0.13 -6.13
C GLU A 18 -6.66 0.96 -5.92
N CYS A 19 -6.78 1.85 -6.89
CA CYS A 19 -7.63 3.04 -6.80
C CYS A 19 -8.62 3.10 -7.96
N THR A 20 -9.71 3.84 -7.79
CA THR A 20 -10.66 4.14 -8.87
C THR A 20 -10.13 5.15 -9.90
N GLY A 21 -8.84 5.46 -9.92
CA GLY A 21 -8.17 6.41 -10.82
C GLY A 21 -7.00 7.13 -10.15
N LEU A 22 -6.39 8.11 -10.84
CA LEU A 22 -5.12 8.73 -10.40
C LEU A 22 -5.22 10.00 -9.55
N ASP A 23 -6.34 10.73 -9.60
CA ASP A 23 -6.56 11.92 -8.76
C ASP A 23 -7.02 11.55 -7.33
N PRO A 24 -6.20 11.75 -6.28
CA PRO A 24 -6.55 11.37 -4.91
C PRO A 24 -7.61 12.28 -4.25
N GLN A 25 -7.94 13.45 -4.83
CA GLN A 25 -9.03 14.28 -4.33
C GLN A 25 -10.40 13.76 -4.78
N ARG A 26 -10.42 13.07 -5.93
CA ARG A 26 -11.62 12.57 -6.60
C ARG A 26 -11.80 11.06 -6.42
N HIS A 27 -10.75 10.29 -6.66
CA HIS A 27 -10.77 8.83 -6.69
C HIS A 27 -10.49 8.20 -5.32
N GLU A 28 -10.89 6.95 -5.18
CA GLU A 28 -10.93 6.23 -3.92
C GLU A 28 -10.11 4.94 -3.99
N ILE A 29 -9.50 4.56 -2.87
CA ILE A 29 -8.83 3.27 -2.73
C ILE A 29 -9.91 2.18 -2.67
N ILE A 30 -9.77 1.15 -3.50
CA ILE A 30 -10.67 -0.01 -3.57
C ILE A 30 -10.01 -1.31 -3.13
N GLN A 31 -8.67 -1.35 -3.09
CA GLN A 31 -7.93 -2.44 -2.47
C GLN A 31 -6.65 -1.91 -1.82
N ILE A 32 -6.29 -2.49 -0.68
CA ILE A 32 -5.00 -2.29 -0.03
C ILE A 32 -4.34 -3.65 0.19
N ALA A 33 -3.09 -3.78 -0.25
CA ALA A 33 -2.24 -4.91 0.04
C ALA A 33 -0.99 -4.46 0.81
N ARG A 34 -0.57 -5.27 1.78
CA ARG A 34 0.66 -5.03 2.55
C ARG A 34 1.42 -6.32 2.80
N VAL A 35 2.74 -6.24 2.65
CA VAL A 35 3.69 -7.26 3.10
C VAL A 35 4.69 -6.62 4.07
N VAL A 36 5.01 -7.30 5.17
CA VAL A 36 6.06 -6.89 6.10
C VAL A 36 7.28 -7.78 5.93
N ILE A 37 8.46 -7.16 5.79
CA ILE A 37 9.75 -7.85 5.63
C ILE A 37 10.58 -7.54 6.89
N ASP A 38 11.05 -8.58 7.58
CA ASP A 38 12.13 -8.45 8.56
C ASP A 38 13.45 -8.41 7.79
N THR A 39 14.12 -7.27 7.80
CA THR A 39 15.36 -7.04 7.04
C THR A 39 16.61 -7.56 7.74
N VAL A 40 16.50 -7.94 9.02
CA VAL A 40 17.60 -8.56 9.77
C VAL A 40 17.56 -10.07 9.55
N ASP A 41 16.37 -10.67 9.69
CA ASP A 41 16.17 -12.11 9.56
C ASP A 41 15.83 -12.53 8.11
N HIS A 42 15.81 -11.58 7.18
CA HIS A 42 15.63 -11.76 5.74
C HIS A 42 14.42 -12.62 5.32
N HIS A 43 13.26 -12.40 5.96
CA HIS A 43 12.03 -13.13 5.64
C HIS A 43 10.80 -12.23 5.64
N ILE A 44 9.75 -12.70 4.97
CA ILE A 44 8.42 -12.08 5.02
C ILE A 44 7.70 -12.54 6.29
N VAL A 45 7.22 -11.59 7.08
CA VAL A 45 6.40 -11.85 8.27
C VAL A 45 4.96 -12.10 7.84
N THR A 46 4.64 -13.34 7.48
CA THR A 46 3.36 -13.74 6.85
C THR A 46 2.13 -13.42 7.71
N SER A 47 2.25 -13.46 9.03
CA SER A 47 1.16 -13.11 9.96
C SER A 47 0.79 -11.62 9.92
N LEU A 48 1.64 -10.77 9.33
CA LEU A 48 1.41 -9.35 9.12
C LEU A 48 1.12 -9.00 7.67
N THR A 49 1.02 -9.99 6.78
CA THR A 49 0.53 -9.77 5.41
C THR A 49 -0.97 -9.52 5.42
N MET A 50 -1.44 -8.56 4.61
CA MET A 50 -2.87 -8.32 4.42
C MET A 50 -3.19 -8.01 2.96
N SER A 51 -4.41 -8.36 2.56
CA SER A 51 -5.06 -7.89 1.34
C SER A 51 -6.55 -7.69 1.66
N GLN A 52 -7.06 -6.49 1.46
CA GLN A 52 -8.44 -6.14 1.78
C GLN A 52 -9.04 -5.25 0.70
N TYR A 53 -10.27 -5.59 0.30
CA TYR A 53 -11.09 -4.73 -0.53
C TYR A 53 -11.81 -3.69 0.33
N ILE A 54 -11.99 -2.50 -0.24
CA ILE A 54 -12.65 -1.36 0.39
C ILE A 54 -13.83 -0.99 -0.50
N GLN A 55 -15.01 -0.84 0.09
CA GLN A 55 -16.19 -0.40 -0.64
C GLN A 55 -16.11 1.12 -0.90
N PRO A 56 -16.09 1.58 -2.17
CA PRO A 56 -16.05 3.00 -2.50
C PRO A 56 -17.40 3.66 -2.23
N ALA A 57 -17.36 4.93 -1.83
CA ALA A 57 -18.55 5.74 -1.58
C ALA A 57 -18.95 6.60 -2.80
N ARG A 58 -18.00 6.87 -3.70
CA ARG A 58 -18.10 7.77 -4.86
C ARG A 58 -17.78 7.03 -6.16
N TRP A 59 -18.42 5.88 -6.37
CA TRP A 59 -18.19 5.03 -7.54
C TRP A 59 -18.51 5.71 -8.88
N ASP A 60 -19.40 6.69 -8.85
CA ASP A 60 -19.75 7.54 -9.99
C ASP A 60 -18.59 8.47 -10.42
N GLN A 61 -17.59 8.68 -9.57
CA GLN A 61 -16.44 9.54 -9.85
C GLN A 61 -15.23 8.81 -10.40
N ARG A 62 -15.27 7.48 -10.52
CA ARG A 62 -14.15 6.66 -11.02
C ARG A 62 -13.69 7.09 -12.42
N ASP A 63 -12.45 6.75 -12.72
CA ASP A 63 -11.86 6.75 -14.04
C ASP A 63 -12.17 5.42 -14.72
N ASP A 64 -12.77 5.45 -15.90
CA ASP A 64 -13.14 4.22 -16.61
C ASP A 64 -11.89 3.43 -17.03
N GLU A 65 -10.80 4.10 -17.42
CA GLU A 65 -9.54 3.44 -17.82
C GLU A 65 -8.91 2.66 -16.65
N ALA A 66 -8.99 3.20 -15.43
CA ALA A 66 -8.50 2.51 -14.24
C ALA A 66 -9.33 1.27 -13.88
N MET A 67 -10.55 1.16 -14.40
CA MET A 67 -11.48 0.05 -14.17
C MET A 67 -11.55 -0.93 -15.34
N GLU A 68 -10.78 -0.69 -16.41
CA GLU A 68 -10.59 -1.68 -17.48
C GLU A 68 -9.70 -2.81 -16.94
N VAL A 69 -10.34 -3.86 -16.46
CA VAL A 69 -9.71 -5.10 -15.97
C VAL A 69 -9.83 -6.22 -16.99
#